data_AF-V7I0J2-F1
#
_entry.id   AF-V7I0J2-F1
#
_cell.length_a   1.000
_cell.length_b   1.000
_cell.length_c   1.000
_cell.angle_alpha   90.00
_cell.angle_beta   90.00
_cell.angle_gamma   90.00
#
_symmetry.space_group_name_H-M   'P 1'
#
loop_
_entity.id
_entity.type
_entity.pdbx_description
1 polymer ?
#
loop_
_entity_poly.entity_id
_entity_poly.type
_entity_poly.pdbx_seq_one_letter_code
_entity_poly.pdbx_strand_id
1 'polypeptide(L)'
;MDTKITSKKAKSGRKLSFNSPGIAIFSVASVLFSAHAGGGFATGNQENTYFVSLGWSEIVSLILAMLLLTLTMRQAMIMYNKYDLKSHKELFQQLYHPFDKLEILFEIFFYIMVLMAVAAAISGAASAINQYFGWNYYLNIIIIGCLVLGLTVFGADVVRIASTYMGIAIMISVLIIFSVGISQLPLSKERGL
;
A
#
# COMPACT_ATOMS: atom_id res chain seq x y z
N MET A 1 -8.72 -49.64 -16.64
CA MET A 1 -10.05 -49.48 -16.02
C MET A 1 -9.83 -48.64 -14.78
N ASP A 2 -9.86 -47.33 -15.00
CA ASP A 2 -9.89 -46.29 -13.97
C ASP A 2 -10.97 -46.57 -12.93
N THR A 3 -10.82 -46.05 -11.71
CA THR A 3 -11.79 -45.12 -11.10
C THR A 3 -11.38 -44.75 -9.66
N LYS A 4 -10.88 -43.51 -9.54
CA LYS A 4 -11.18 -42.49 -8.50
C LYS A 4 -10.91 -42.81 -7.03
N ILE A 5 -9.70 -42.48 -6.58
CA ILE A 5 -9.51 -41.89 -5.24
C ILE A 5 -9.92 -40.42 -5.33
N THR A 6 -11.09 -40.12 -4.74
CA THR A 6 -11.71 -38.81 -4.70
C THR A 6 -10.91 -37.83 -3.84
N SER A 7 -10.17 -36.96 -4.51
CA SER A 7 -9.62 -35.71 -3.98
C SER A 7 -10.71 -34.89 -3.28
N LYS A 8 -10.48 -34.63 -2.00
CA LYS A 8 -11.25 -33.71 -1.16
C LYS A 8 -11.04 -32.31 -1.73
N LYS A 9 -11.99 -31.86 -2.54
CA LYS A 9 -12.06 -30.54 -3.18
C LYS A 9 -11.90 -29.44 -2.11
N ALA A 10 -10.71 -28.83 -2.07
CA ALA A 10 -10.44 -27.64 -1.28
C ALA A 10 -11.50 -26.58 -1.61
N LYS A 11 -12.08 -25.99 -0.56
CA LYS A 11 -13.06 -24.90 -0.64
C LYS A 11 -12.55 -23.83 -1.60
N SER A 12 -13.15 -23.79 -2.78
CA SER A 12 -12.95 -22.76 -3.78
C SER A 12 -13.29 -21.43 -3.15
N GLY A 13 -12.26 -20.62 -2.86
CA GLY A 13 -12.42 -19.20 -2.65
C GLY A 13 -13.29 -18.65 -3.78
N ARG A 14 -14.25 -17.82 -3.41
CA ARG A 14 -15.24 -17.21 -4.31
C ARG A 14 -14.47 -16.47 -5.41
N LYS A 15 -14.30 -17.06 -6.59
CA LYS A 15 -13.78 -16.36 -7.78
C LYS A 15 -14.83 -15.31 -8.12
N LEU A 16 -14.59 -14.08 -7.69
CA LEU A 16 -15.39 -12.93 -8.09
C LEU A 16 -15.11 -12.74 -9.59
N SER A 17 -15.98 -13.26 -10.46
CA SER A 17 -15.80 -13.09 -11.91
C SER A 17 -16.12 -11.64 -12.24
N PHE A 18 -15.07 -10.84 -12.35
CA PHE A 18 -15.14 -9.50 -12.88
C PHE A 18 -15.45 -9.59 -14.37
N ASN A 19 -16.73 -9.48 -14.72
CA ASN A 19 -17.21 -9.59 -16.10
C ASN A 19 -16.87 -8.37 -16.98
N SER A 20 -16.02 -7.46 -16.49
CA SER A 20 -15.47 -6.37 -17.29
C SER A 20 -14.01 -6.11 -16.92
N PRO A 21 -13.09 -6.09 -17.91
CA PRO A 21 -11.66 -5.88 -17.67
C PRO A 21 -11.38 -4.52 -17.00
N GLY A 22 -12.21 -3.51 -17.24
CA GLY A 22 -12.07 -2.17 -16.65
C GLY A 22 -12.22 -2.15 -15.13
N ILE A 23 -13.21 -2.85 -14.56
CA ILE A 23 -13.41 -2.83 -13.11
C ILE A 23 -12.25 -3.60 -12.43
N ALA A 24 -11.70 -4.63 -13.09
CA ALA A 24 -10.60 -5.43 -12.51
C ALA A 24 -9.32 -4.60 -12.41
N ILE A 25 -8.99 -3.86 -13.46
CA ILE A 25 -7.87 -2.90 -13.48
C ILE A 25 -8.08 -1.84 -12.40
N PHE A 26 -9.27 -1.24 -12.33
CA PHE A 26 -9.60 -0.24 -11.32
C PHE A 26 -9.45 -0.77 -9.89
N SER A 27 -9.89 -2.01 -9.64
CA SER A 27 -9.79 -2.64 -8.32
C SER A 27 -8.32 -2.87 -7.91
N VAL A 28 -7.49 -3.33 -8.84
CA VAL A 28 -6.04 -3.49 -8.60
C VAL A 28 -5.37 -2.14 -8.37
N ALA A 29 -5.72 -1.12 -9.17
CA ALA A 29 -5.20 0.23 -9.03
C ALA A 29 -5.61 0.88 -7.69
N SER A 30 -6.86 0.69 -7.25
CA SER A 30 -7.36 1.20 -5.98
C SER A 30 -6.63 0.55 -4.79
N VAL A 31 -6.38 -0.75 -4.83
CA VAL A 31 -5.59 -1.44 -3.80
C VAL A 31 -4.15 -0.92 -3.79
N LEU A 32 -3.52 -0.78 -4.96
CA LEU A 32 -2.16 -0.26 -5.07
C LEU A 32 -2.05 1.17 -4.52
N PHE A 33 -3.01 2.03 -4.87
CA PHE A 33 -3.09 3.40 -4.35
C PHE A 33 -3.27 3.40 -2.82
N SER A 34 -4.20 2.59 -2.29
CA SER A 34 -4.44 2.51 -0.84
C SER A 34 -3.21 2.02 -0.05
N ALA A 35 -2.35 1.21 -0.66
CA ALA A 35 -1.11 0.75 -0.05
C ALA A 35 -0.04 1.87 0.04
N HIS A 36 -0.09 2.86 -0.85
CA HIS A 36 0.83 4.00 -0.85
C HIS A 36 0.26 5.22 -0.12
N ALA A 37 -1.06 5.36 -0.08
CA ALA A 37 -1.78 6.40 0.64
C ALA A 37 -1.77 6.10 2.16
N GLY A 38 -0.63 6.34 2.80
CA GLY A 38 -0.42 6.12 4.24
C GLY A 38 -0.66 7.36 5.11
N GLY A 39 -0.24 7.29 6.38
CA GLY A 39 -0.41 8.39 7.34
C GLY A 39 0.22 9.71 6.89
N GLY A 40 1.36 9.67 6.17
CA GLY A 40 2.00 10.87 5.62
C GLY A 40 1.23 11.52 4.46
N PHE A 41 0.46 10.74 3.70
CA PHE A 41 -0.50 11.24 2.71
C PHE A 41 -1.73 11.83 3.41
N ALA A 42 -2.26 11.12 4.41
CA ALA A 42 -3.44 11.55 5.16
C ALA A 42 -3.25 12.87 5.93
N THR A 43 -2.04 13.12 6.45
CA THR A 43 -1.71 14.38 7.16
C THR A 43 -1.34 15.53 6.23
N GLY A 44 -1.18 15.27 4.93
CA GLY A 44 -0.63 16.25 3.97
C GLY A 44 0.83 16.61 4.23
N ASN A 45 1.52 15.98 5.19
CA ASN A 45 2.90 16.30 5.51
C ASN A 45 3.85 15.89 4.37
N GLN A 46 3.59 14.76 3.70
CA GLN A 46 4.32 14.41 2.48
C GLN A 46 4.09 15.44 1.37
N GLU A 47 2.86 15.93 1.22
CA GLU A 47 2.56 16.92 0.19
C GLU A 47 3.28 18.25 0.46
N ASN A 48 3.28 18.70 1.71
CA ASN A 48 3.98 19.92 2.11
C ASN A 48 5.51 19.80 1.98
N THR A 49 6.10 18.68 2.43
CA THR A 49 7.56 18.49 2.32
C THR A 49 8.02 18.36 0.88
N TYR A 50 7.29 17.64 0.02
CA TYR A 50 7.74 17.42 -1.35
C TYR A 50 7.26 18.51 -2.32
N PHE A 51 5.99 18.92 -2.29
CA PHE A 51 5.49 19.90 -3.28
C PHE A 51 5.70 21.36 -2.87
N VAL A 52 5.57 21.72 -1.59
CA VAL A 52 5.77 23.12 -1.16
C VAL A 52 7.26 23.47 -1.02
N SER A 53 8.10 22.51 -0.63
CA SER A 53 9.54 22.78 -0.41
C SER A 53 10.43 22.59 -1.65
N LEU A 54 10.08 21.67 -2.56
CA LEU A 54 10.91 21.32 -3.75
C LEU A 54 10.23 21.67 -5.09
N GLY A 55 8.98 22.14 -5.05
CA GLY A 55 8.26 22.67 -6.20
C GLY A 55 7.99 21.64 -7.30
N TRP A 56 7.98 22.12 -8.55
CA TRP A 56 7.59 21.33 -9.74
C TRP A 56 8.52 20.13 -10.06
N SER A 57 9.73 20.10 -9.49
CA SER A 57 10.69 19.02 -9.73
C SER A 57 10.19 17.66 -9.21
N GLU A 58 9.43 17.66 -8.11
CA GLU A 58 8.92 16.44 -7.49
C GLU A 58 7.83 15.75 -8.30
N ILE A 59 7.04 16.49 -9.10
CA ILE A 59 6.05 15.89 -10.00
C ILE A 59 6.75 14.95 -11.00
N VAL A 60 7.88 15.39 -11.56
CA VAL A 60 8.67 14.61 -12.51
C VAL A 60 9.27 13.38 -11.82
N SER A 61 9.83 13.56 -10.62
CA SER A 61 10.37 12.47 -9.80
C SER A 61 9.31 11.43 -9.44
N LEU A 62 8.10 11.85 -9.09
CA LEU A 62 6.98 10.97 -8.73
C LEU A 62 6.52 10.13 -9.95
N ILE A 63 6.40 10.76 -11.12
CA ILE A 63 6.07 10.06 -12.37
C ILE A 63 7.16 9.04 -12.70
N LEU A 64 8.43 9.43 -12.60
CA LEU A 64 9.55 8.54 -12.87
C LEU A 64 9.59 7.35 -11.89
N ALA A 65 9.37 7.61 -10.60
CA ALA A 65 9.33 6.58 -9.56
C ALA A 65 8.18 5.59 -9.78
N MET A 66 6.97 6.08 -10.08
CA MET A 66 5.81 5.22 -10.37
C MET A 66 5.98 4.41 -11.65
N LEU A 67 6.64 4.96 -12.68
CA LEU A 67 6.98 4.24 -13.90
C LEU A 67 7.98 3.12 -13.62
N LEU A 68 9.05 3.42 -12.87
CA LEU A 68 10.06 2.42 -12.51
C LEU A 68 9.48 1.31 -11.63
N LEU A 69 8.63 1.65 -10.67
CA LEU A 69 7.89 0.68 -9.85
C LEU A 69 7.01 -0.22 -10.73
N THR A 70 6.27 0.36 -11.67
CA THR A 70 5.39 -0.40 -12.58
C THR A 70 6.17 -1.36 -13.48
N LEU A 71 7.31 -0.92 -14.03
CA LEU A 71 8.19 -1.79 -14.83
C LEU A 71 8.79 -2.92 -14.01
N THR A 72 9.20 -2.64 -12.77
CA THR A 72 9.76 -3.64 -11.86
C THR A 72 8.71 -4.68 -11.47
N MET A 73 7.51 -4.23 -11.11
CA MET A 73 6.38 -5.13 -10.81
C MET A 73 5.97 -5.97 -12.03
N ARG A 74 6.02 -5.41 -13.24
CA ARG A 74 5.77 -6.15 -14.48
C ARG A 74 6.80 -7.27 -14.68
N GLN A 75 8.09 -6.98 -14.52
CA GLN A 75 9.16 -7.99 -14.61
C GLN A 75 8.96 -9.09 -13.57
N ALA A 76 8.66 -8.72 -12.32
CA ALA A 76 8.39 -9.67 -11.25
C ALA A 76 7.19 -10.59 -11.57
N MET A 77 6.06 -10.03 -12.06
CA MET A 77 4.88 -10.82 -12.44
C MET A 77 5.13 -11.76 -13.62
N ILE A 78 5.93 -11.35 -14.61
CA ILE A 78 6.32 -12.22 -15.73
C ILE A 78 7.15 -13.40 -15.22
N MET A 79 8.10 -13.16 -14.31
CA MET A 79 8.92 -14.19 -13.68
C MET A 79 8.07 -15.17 -12.84
N TYR A 80 7.15 -14.64 -12.03
CA TYR A 80 6.18 -15.43 -11.28
C TYR A 80 5.38 -16.38 -12.18
N ASN A 81 4.84 -15.88 -13.29
CA ASN A 81 4.06 -16.68 -14.23
C ASN A 81 4.91 -17.67 -15.04
N LYS A 82 6.17 -17.33 -15.34
CA LYS A 82 7.06 -18.18 -16.15
C LYS A 82 7.58 -19.39 -15.36
N TYR A 83 7.82 -19.22 -14.06
CA TYR A 83 8.41 -20.26 -13.20
C TYR A 83 7.42 -20.86 -12.18
N ASP A 84 6.12 -20.51 -12.27
CA ASP A 84 5.02 -20.92 -11.34
C ASP A 84 5.38 -20.78 -9.85
N LEU A 85 6.06 -19.68 -9.51
CA LEU A 85 6.60 -19.44 -8.17
C LEU A 85 5.46 -19.08 -7.22
N LYS A 86 5.48 -19.62 -6.01
CA LYS A 86 4.43 -19.39 -4.99
C LYS A 86 4.91 -18.58 -3.81
N SER A 87 6.22 -18.39 -3.70
CA SER A 87 6.83 -17.63 -2.61
C SER A 87 7.77 -16.55 -3.13
N HIS A 88 7.83 -15.45 -2.38
CA HIS A 88 8.82 -14.37 -2.53
C HIS A 88 10.25 -14.92 -2.45
N LYS A 89 10.44 -15.96 -1.66
CA LYS A 89 11.68 -16.70 -1.49
C LYS A 89 12.17 -17.33 -2.81
N GLU A 90 11.28 -18.03 -3.50
CA GLU A 90 11.57 -18.69 -4.79
C GLU A 90 11.81 -17.68 -5.91
N LEU A 91 11.16 -16.50 -5.85
CA LEU A 91 11.43 -15.39 -6.78
C LEU A 91 12.86 -14.88 -6.67
N PHE A 92 13.37 -14.69 -5.46
CA PHE A 92 14.75 -14.23 -5.27
C PHE A 92 15.78 -15.32 -5.59
N GLN A 93 15.50 -16.59 -5.30
CA GLN A 93 16.36 -17.69 -5.74
C GLN A 93 16.48 -17.75 -7.27
N GLN A 94 15.36 -17.67 -7.99
CA GLN A 94 15.38 -17.67 -9.47
C GLN A 94 16.05 -16.42 -10.06
N LEU A 95 15.91 -15.27 -9.41
CA LEU A 95 16.52 -14.02 -9.87
C LEU A 95 18.07 -14.04 -9.74
N TYR A 96 18.61 -14.75 -8.75
CA TYR A 96 20.06 -14.72 -8.42
C TYR A 96 20.82 -16.03 -8.68
N HIS A 97 20.21 -17.00 -9.37
CA HIS A 97 20.88 -18.25 -9.72
C HIS A 97 22.16 -17.98 -10.54
N PRO A 98 23.34 -18.57 -10.21
CA PRO A 98 23.57 -19.73 -9.34
C PRO A 98 23.99 -19.40 -7.88
N PHE A 99 23.82 -18.17 -7.41
CA PHE A 99 24.23 -17.78 -6.05
C PHE A 99 23.09 -17.98 -5.02
N ASP A 100 22.59 -19.22 -4.90
CA ASP A 100 21.39 -19.53 -4.10
C ASP A 100 21.53 -19.23 -2.59
N LYS A 101 22.75 -19.04 -2.08
CA LYS A 101 23.00 -18.65 -0.68
C LYS A 101 22.70 -17.18 -0.36
N LEU A 102 22.57 -16.32 -1.38
CA LEU A 102 22.21 -14.91 -1.21
C LEU A 102 20.77 -14.72 -0.73
N GLU A 103 19.91 -15.72 -0.93
CA GLU A 103 18.54 -15.74 -0.45
C GLU A 103 18.41 -15.43 1.05
N ILE A 104 19.33 -15.92 1.89
CA ILE A 104 19.29 -15.69 3.34
C ILE A 104 19.49 -14.19 3.65
N LEU A 105 20.37 -13.51 2.90
CA LEU A 105 20.59 -12.07 3.04
C LEU A 105 19.31 -11.30 2.65
N PHE A 106 18.66 -11.70 1.56
CA PHE A 106 17.39 -11.12 1.13
C PHE A 106 16.26 -11.39 2.13
N GLU A 107 16.22 -12.57 2.75
CA GLU A 107 15.24 -12.92 3.77
C GLU A 107 15.38 -12.02 5.01
N ILE A 108 16.61 -11.82 5.50
CA ILE A 108 16.89 -10.89 6.61
C ILE A 108 16.49 -9.46 6.24
N PHE A 109 16.89 -9.00 5.05
CA PHE A 109 16.55 -7.67 4.56
C PHE A 109 15.02 -7.49 4.43
N PHE A 110 14.31 -8.49 3.93
CA PHE A 110 12.86 -8.48 3.80
C PHE A 110 12.18 -8.37 5.16
N TYR A 111 12.61 -9.13 6.17
CA TYR A 111 12.05 -9.00 7.53
C TYR A 111 12.29 -7.61 8.12
N ILE A 112 13.48 -7.03 7.95
CA ILE A 112 13.79 -5.67 8.41
C ILE A 112 12.88 -4.65 7.68
N MET A 113 12.73 -4.77 6.36
CA MET A 113 11.85 -3.90 5.57
C MET A 113 10.40 -3.96 6.06
N VAL A 114 9.87 -5.16 6.33
CA VAL A 114 8.52 -5.32 6.85
C VAL A 114 8.37 -4.68 8.23
N LEU A 115 9.34 -4.85 9.14
CA LEU A 115 9.33 -4.19 10.45
C LEU A 115 9.35 -2.67 10.32
N MET A 116 10.17 -2.13 9.40
CA MET A 116 10.24 -0.70 9.12
C MET A 116 8.93 -0.17 8.54
N ALA A 117 8.29 -0.90 7.61
CA ALA A 117 7.02 -0.50 7.02
C ALA A 117 5.91 -0.42 8.08
N VAL A 118 5.85 -1.39 9.00
CA VAL A 118 4.90 -1.37 10.13
C VAL A 118 5.19 -0.20 11.07
N ALA A 119 6.45 0.03 11.42
CA ALA A 119 6.85 1.16 12.26
C ALA A 119 6.51 2.52 11.61
N ALA A 120 6.75 2.66 10.31
CA ALA A 120 6.42 3.86 9.54
C ALA A 120 4.91 4.11 9.49
N ALA A 121 4.09 3.05 9.35
CA ALA A 121 2.64 3.16 9.39
C ALA A 121 2.13 3.61 10.76
N ILE A 122 2.64 3.03 11.86
CA ILE A 122 2.30 3.42 13.24
C ILE A 122 2.73 4.86 13.50
N SER A 123 3.96 5.23 13.11
CA SER A 123 4.49 6.58 13.24
C SER A 123 3.64 7.61 12.49
N GLY A 124 3.25 7.30 11.25
CA GLY A 124 2.42 8.17 10.43
C GLY A 124 1.03 8.39 11.05
N ALA A 125 0.39 7.34 11.55
CA ALA A 125 -0.90 7.46 12.23
C ALA A 125 -0.80 8.20 13.57
N ALA A 126 0.25 7.94 14.36
CA ALA A 126 0.50 8.63 15.62
C ALA A 126 0.78 10.14 15.42
N SER A 127 1.49 10.49 14.35
CA SER A 127 1.72 11.87 13.94
C SER A 127 0.42 12.57 13.56
N ALA A 128 -0.50 11.87 12.88
CA ALA A 128 -1.81 12.43 12.54
C ALA A 128 -2.61 12.77 13.80
N ILE A 129 -2.70 11.85 14.76
CA ILE A 129 -3.40 12.09 16.02
C ILE A 129 -2.74 13.23 16.81
N ASN A 130 -1.41 13.29 16.81
CA ASN A 130 -0.68 14.38 17.45
C ASN A 130 -1.02 15.74 16.81
N GLN A 131 -1.09 15.82 15.49
CA GLN A 131 -1.41 17.04 14.75
C GLN A 131 -2.87 17.49 14.95
N TYR A 132 -3.82 16.56 14.97
CA TYR A 132 -5.25 16.89 15.09
C TYR A 132 -5.72 17.10 16.54
N PHE A 133 -5.23 16.30 17.48
CA PHE A 133 -5.70 16.33 18.88
C PHE A 133 -4.68 16.93 19.87
N GLY A 134 -3.43 17.18 19.45
CA GLY A 134 -2.39 17.74 20.32
C GLY A 134 -1.83 16.78 21.38
N TRP A 135 -2.19 15.49 21.33
CA TRP A 135 -1.77 14.50 22.32
C TRP A 135 -0.29 14.14 22.19
N ASN A 136 0.35 13.71 23.28
CA ASN A 136 1.76 13.31 23.26
C ASN A 136 2.01 12.19 22.23
N TYR A 137 2.98 12.40 21.34
CA TYR A 137 3.33 11.47 20.27
C TYR A 137 3.67 10.06 20.77
N TYR A 138 4.38 9.92 21.89
CA TYR A 138 4.72 8.62 22.46
C TYR A 138 3.48 7.86 22.95
N LEU A 139 2.51 8.56 23.53
CA LEU A 139 1.24 7.99 23.94
C LEU A 139 0.43 7.53 22.72
N ASN A 140 0.44 8.32 21.65
CA ASN A 140 -0.23 7.96 20.39
C ASN A 140 0.39 6.70 19.74
N ILE A 141 1.73 6.56 19.75
CA ILE A 141 2.40 5.34 19.26
C ILE A 141 1.92 4.11 20.02
N ILE A 142 1.85 4.18 21.34
CA ILE A 142 1.42 3.04 22.17
C ILE A 142 -0.03 2.67 21.86
N ILE A 143 -0.93 3.65 21.76
CA ILE A 143 -2.35 3.42 21.46
C ILE A 143 -2.51 2.80 20.08
N ILE A 144 -1.89 3.39 19.05
CA ILE A 144 -1.97 2.87 17.67
C ILE A 144 -1.31 1.50 17.58
N GLY A 145 -0.16 1.28 18.24
CA GLY A 145 0.51 0.00 18.28
C GLY A 145 -0.38 -1.10 18.89
N CYS A 146 -1.01 -0.81 20.03
CA CYS A 146 -1.95 -1.75 20.65
C CYS A 146 -3.17 -2.03 19.76
N LEU A 147 -3.69 -1.01 19.08
CA LEU A 147 -4.82 -1.16 18.17
C LEU A 147 -4.45 -2.02 16.94
N VAL A 148 -3.30 -1.78 16.32
CA VAL A 148 -2.81 -2.57 15.19
C VAL A 148 -2.56 -4.02 15.61
N LEU A 149 -1.91 -4.25 16.75
CA LEU A 149 -1.70 -5.60 17.28
C LEU A 149 -3.03 -6.30 17.63
N GLY A 150 -3.97 -5.59 18.23
CA GLY A 150 -5.30 -6.12 18.52
C GLY A 150 -6.04 -6.53 17.24
N LEU A 151 -5.96 -5.72 16.18
CA LEU A 151 -6.58 -6.02 14.89
C LEU A 151 -5.91 -7.20 14.17
N THR A 152 -4.59 -7.34 14.25
CA THR A 152 -3.87 -8.44 13.57
C THR A 152 -4.14 -9.80 14.20
N VAL A 153 -4.49 -9.86 15.49
CA VAL A 153 -4.90 -11.11 16.17
C VAL A 153 -6.16 -11.72 15.57
N PHE A 154 -7.09 -10.90 15.06
CA PHE A 154 -8.32 -11.38 14.42
C PHE A 154 -8.09 -12.00 13.03
N GLY A 155 -6.86 -11.98 12.53
CA GLY A 155 -6.45 -12.65 11.30
C GLY A 155 -6.51 -11.78 10.05
N ALA A 156 -5.88 -12.28 8.98
CA ALA A 156 -5.65 -11.52 7.74
C ALA A 156 -6.95 -11.13 7.01
N ASP A 157 -8.01 -11.92 7.14
CA ASP A 157 -9.28 -11.64 6.45
C ASP A 157 -9.96 -10.37 6.98
N VAL A 158 -9.91 -10.15 8.30
CA VAL A 158 -10.46 -8.94 8.94
C VAL A 158 -9.66 -7.71 8.51
N VAL A 159 -8.32 -7.80 8.56
CA VAL A 159 -7.43 -6.72 8.15
C VAL A 159 -7.62 -6.36 6.68
N ARG A 160 -7.83 -7.36 5.82
CA ARG A 160 -8.07 -7.16 4.38
C ARG A 160 -9.38 -6.44 4.10
N ILE A 161 -10.47 -6.81 4.80
CA ILE A 161 -11.76 -6.13 4.67
C ILE A 161 -11.65 -4.69 5.17
N ALA A 162 -11.04 -4.48 6.34
CA ALA A 162 -10.84 -3.15 6.90
C ALA A 162 -10.02 -2.26 5.96
N SER A 163 -8.93 -2.78 5.39
CA SER A 163 -8.10 -2.05 4.42
C SER A 163 -8.88 -1.65 3.16
N THR A 164 -9.77 -2.52 2.67
CA THR A 164 -10.60 -2.21 1.50
C THR A 164 -11.56 -1.04 1.79
N TYR A 165 -12.23 -1.04 2.95
CA TYR A 165 -13.10 0.06 3.37
C TYR A 165 -12.32 1.36 3.59
N MET A 166 -11.16 1.29 4.23
CA MET A 166 -10.29 2.46 4.44
C MET A 166 -9.81 3.06 3.11
N GLY A 167 -9.46 2.24 2.13
CA GLY A 167 -9.06 2.70 0.80
C GLY A 167 -10.18 3.45 0.07
N ILE A 168 -11.42 2.95 0.15
CA ILE A 168 -12.59 3.65 -0.42
C ILE A 168 -12.83 4.98 0.29
N ALA A 169 -12.74 5.01 1.63
CA ALA A 169 -12.91 6.22 2.41
C ALA A 169 -11.87 7.30 2.05
N ILE A 170 -10.60 6.93 1.90
CA ILE A 170 -9.54 7.85 1.45
C ILE A 170 -9.87 8.41 0.07
N MET A 171 -10.32 7.58 -0.87
CA MET A 171 -10.65 8.01 -2.23
C MET A 171 -11.75 9.09 -2.24
N ILE A 172 -12.80 8.89 -1.43
CA ILE A 172 -13.88 9.88 -1.28
C ILE A 172 -13.36 11.16 -0.65
N SER A 173 -12.55 11.07 0.41
CA SER A 173 -11.95 12.23 1.08
C SER A 173 -11.10 13.07 0.13
N VAL A 174 -10.29 12.43 -0.72
CA VAL A 174 -9.46 13.13 -1.72
C VAL A 174 -10.33 13.92 -2.70
N LEU A 175 -11.42 13.33 -3.20
CA LEU A 175 -12.34 14.03 -4.13
C LEU A 175 -12.99 15.26 -3.47
N ILE A 176 -13.35 15.16 -2.20
CA ILE A 176 -13.93 16.27 -1.44
C ILE A 176 -12.89 17.39 -1.25
N ILE A 177 -11.69 17.05 -0.75
CA ILE A 177 -10.61 18.02 -0.51
C ILE A 177 -10.26 18.76 -1.81
N PHE A 178 -10.15 18.04 -2.92
CA PHE A 178 -9.83 18.63 -4.22
C PHE A 178 -10.94 19.57 -4.72
N SER A 179 -12.22 19.15 -4.60
CA SER A 179 -13.37 19.96 -5.02
C SER A 179 -13.49 21.25 -4.21
N VAL A 180 -13.28 21.17 -2.88
CA VAL A 180 -13.27 22.34 -1.99
C VAL A 180 -12.07 23.25 -2.30
N GLY A 181 -10.88 22.67 -2.50
CA GLY A 181 -9.66 23.42 -2.82
C GLY A 181 -9.80 24.27 -4.09
N ILE A 182 -10.34 23.70 -5.17
CA ILE A 182 -10.61 24.44 -6.41
C ILE A 182 -11.63 25.56 -6.18
N SER A 183 -12.67 25.30 -5.38
CA SER A 183 -13.72 26.29 -5.10
C SER A 183 -13.22 27.48 -4.27
N GLN A 184 -12.19 27.28 -3.44
CA GLN A 184 -11.56 28.34 -2.63
C GLN A 184 -10.46 29.11 -3.38
N LEU A 185 -9.91 28.54 -4.45
CA LEU A 185 -8.89 29.15 -5.31
C LEU A 185 -9.25 30.57 -5.84
N PRO A 186 -10.49 30.86 -6.31
CA PRO A 186 -10.85 32.21 -6.74
C PRO A 186 -10.87 33.24 -5.59
N LEU A 187 -11.11 32.83 -4.34
CA LEU A 187 -11.19 33.75 -3.18
C LEU A 187 -9.84 34.11 -2.56
N SER A 188 -8.76 33.41 -2.92
CA SER A 188 -7.39 33.76 -2.52
C SER A 188 -6.80 34.83 -3.44
N LYS A 189 -7.11 34.77 -4.74
CA LYS A 189 -6.57 35.69 -5.75
C LYS A 189 -7.07 37.14 -5.59
N GLU A 190 -8.28 37.33 -5.03
CA GLU A 190 -8.80 38.67 -4.68
C GLU A 190 -8.23 39.21 -3.35
N ARG A 191 -7.65 38.36 -2.51
CA ARG A 191 -7.11 38.76 -1.19
C ARG A 191 -5.61 39.05 -1.16
N GLY A 192 -4.94 39.04 -2.32
CA GLY A 192 -3.53 39.48 -2.43
C GLY A 192 -2.56 38.75 -1.49
N LEU A 193 -2.85 37.48 -1.17
CA LEU A 193 -1.95 36.56 -0.46
C LEU A 193 -1.33 35.58 -1.46
#